data_AF-A0A2N6AR67-F1
#
_entry.id   AF-A0A2N6AR67-F1
#
_cell.length_a   1.000
_cell.length_b   1.000
_cell.length_c   1.000
_cell.angle_alpha   90.00
_cell.angle_beta   90.00
_cell.angle_gamma   90.00
#
_symmetry.space_group_name_H-M   'P 1'
#
loop_
_entity.id
_entity.type
_entity.pdbx_description
1 polymer ?
#
loop_
_entity_poly.entity_id
_entity_poly.type
_entity_poly.pdbx_seq_one_letter_code
_entity_poly.pdbx_strand_id
1 'polypeptide(L)'
;MDRRSFLNSSVRSSGTGIAMPAKEKPRKGTTGPEIARLHQHALAEREGSLKGLPEPVALPRLVTAGLDPYVPSGETPWDKQRAGYLLRRTLFGATRSDIDTVLTQSPGDVVDQLLQGGTMPTPPGSWVTEDYYYDNTNNDSVNRGRLKDLREWWTGL
;
A
#
# COMPACT_ATOMS: atom_id res chain seq x y z
N MET A 1 -42.50 -14.58 -4.12
CA MET A 1 -41.39 -15.52 -3.80
C MET A 1 -40.62 -14.97 -2.59
N ASP A 2 -40.69 -15.67 -1.47
CA ASP A 2 -40.19 -15.27 -0.14
C ASP A 2 -38.67 -15.43 0.03
N ARG A 3 -38.04 -14.46 0.70
CA ARG A 3 -36.60 -14.40 1.02
C ARG A 3 -36.30 -14.89 2.45
N ARG A 4 -36.70 -16.12 2.82
CA ARG A 4 -36.48 -16.68 4.16
C ARG A 4 -36.09 -18.16 4.14
N SER A 5 -34.97 -18.51 3.51
CA SER A 5 -34.53 -19.92 3.42
C SER A 5 -33.01 -20.12 3.40
N PHE A 6 -32.23 -19.50 4.30
CA PHE A 6 -30.79 -19.82 4.41
C PHE A 6 -30.23 -19.83 5.85
N LEU A 7 -31.05 -20.21 6.83
CA LEU A 7 -30.57 -20.48 8.19
C LEU A 7 -31.09 -21.83 8.67
N ASN A 8 -30.60 -22.92 8.07
CA ASN A 8 -30.49 -24.19 8.79
C ASN A 8 -29.55 -25.17 8.05
N SER A 9 -28.29 -25.21 8.45
CA SER A 9 -27.47 -26.41 8.24
C SER A 9 -26.69 -26.69 9.51
N SER A 10 -27.21 -27.67 10.25
CA SER A 10 -26.63 -28.33 11.41
C SER A 10 -25.12 -28.54 11.27
N VAL A 11 -24.33 -27.89 12.12
CA VAL A 11 -22.96 -28.31 12.39
C VAL A 11 -23.07 -29.59 13.22
N ARG A 12 -22.87 -30.74 12.57
CA ARG A 12 -22.62 -32.01 13.27
C ARG A 12 -21.36 -31.83 14.11
N SER A 13 -21.54 -31.78 15.43
CA SER A 13 -20.47 -31.99 16.39
C SER A 13 -20.01 -33.44 16.28
N SER A 14 -18.97 -33.68 15.49
CA SER A 14 -18.22 -34.93 15.47
C SER A 14 -17.33 -34.95 16.70
N GLY A 15 -17.82 -35.55 17.78
CA GLY A 15 -17.02 -35.84 18.96
C GLY A 15 -15.81 -36.69 18.60
N THR A 16 -14.63 -36.08 18.63
CA THR A 16 -13.37 -36.82 18.79
C THR A 16 -12.88 -36.47 20.18
N GLY A 17 -13.11 -37.38 21.12
CA GLY A 17 -12.69 -37.22 22.50
C GLY A 17 -11.18 -37.04 22.56
N ILE A 18 -10.74 -35.84 22.93
CA ILE A 18 -9.38 -35.65 23.44
C ILE A 18 -9.41 -36.22 24.84
N ALA A 19 -8.89 -37.44 25.00
CA ALA A 19 -8.55 -37.97 26.30
C ALA A 19 -7.61 -36.98 27.00
N MET A 20 -8.05 -36.42 28.12
CA MET A 20 -7.17 -35.61 28.95
C MET A 20 -5.97 -36.46 29.38
N PRO A 21 -4.71 -36.02 29.20
CA PRO A 21 -3.60 -36.74 29.76
C PRO A 21 -3.71 -36.71 31.28
N ALA A 22 -3.46 -37.87 31.88
CA ALA A 22 -3.53 -38.11 33.31
C ALA A 22 -2.80 -37.01 34.11
N LYS A 23 -3.40 -36.65 35.25
CA LYS A 23 -2.91 -35.70 36.27
C LYS A 23 -1.37 -35.79 36.41
N GLU A 24 -0.67 -34.87 35.76
CA GLU A 24 0.78 -34.85 35.78
C GLU A 24 1.24 -34.42 37.18
N LYS A 25 1.97 -35.31 37.88
CA LYS A 25 2.57 -35.00 39.18
C LYS A 25 3.49 -33.77 39.03
N PRO A 26 3.55 -32.84 40.01
CA PRO A 26 4.32 -31.61 39.88
C PRO A 26 5.78 -31.96 39.56
N ARG A 27 6.23 -31.61 38.34
CA ARG A 27 7.62 -31.81 37.93
C ARG A 27 8.50 -30.91 38.78
N LYS A 28 9.48 -31.53 39.44
CA LYS A 28 10.53 -30.88 40.23
C LYS A 28 11.19 -29.81 39.36
N GLY A 29 11.32 -28.59 39.87
CA GLY A 29 11.65 -27.39 39.11
C GLY A 29 12.81 -27.57 38.14
N THR A 30 12.50 -27.45 36.85
CA THR A 30 13.44 -27.37 35.73
C THR A 30 14.36 -26.19 35.98
N THR A 31 15.65 -26.43 36.24
CA THR A 31 16.61 -25.34 36.48
C THR A 31 16.77 -24.51 35.21
N GLY A 32 17.10 -23.20 35.34
CA GLY A 32 17.34 -22.30 34.20
C GLY A 32 18.12 -22.87 33.00
N PRO A 33 19.21 -23.66 33.18
CA PRO A 33 19.92 -24.27 32.06
C PRO A 33 19.13 -25.36 31.32
N GLU A 34 18.20 -26.04 31.99
CA GLU A 34 17.36 -27.07 31.38
C GLU A 34 16.24 -26.44 30.54
N ILE A 35 15.68 -25.31 30.99
CA ILE A 35 14.74 -24.50 30.19
C ILE A 35 15.43 -23.98 28.92
N ALA A 36 16.68 -23.50 29.04
CA ALA A 36 17.45 -23.01 27.90
C ALA A 36 17.73 -24.11 26.87
N ARG A 37 18.05 -25.34 27.33
CA ARG A 37 18.23 -26.50 26.44
C ARG A 37 16.95 -26.90 25.74
N LEU A 38 15.82 -26.93 26.44
CA LEU A 38 14.52 -27.25 25.85
C LEU A 38 14.11 -26.19 24.81
N HIS A 39 14.37 -24.91 25.09
CA HIS A 39 14.12 -23.83 24.12
C HIS A 39 15.01 -23.95 22.88
N GLN A 40 16.30 -24.29 23.04
CA GLN A 40 17.19 -24.54 21.90
C GLN A 40 16.73 -25.75 21.06
N HIS A 41 16.30 -26.83 21.70
CA HIS A 41 15.77 -28.00 21.00
C HIS A 41 14.51 -27.66 20.21
N ALA A 42 13.57 -26.92 20.82
CA ALA A 42 12.34 -26.50 20.15
C ALA A 42 12.60 -25.55 18.96
N LEU A 43 13.60 -24.68 19.05
CA LEU A 43 14.02 -23.83 17.93
C LEU A 43 14.65 -24.65 16.81
N ALA A 44 15.51 -25.61 17.13
CA ALA A 44 16.14 -26.50 16.15
C ALA A 44 15.10 -27.37 15.42
N GLU A 45 14.08 -27.88 16.13
CA GLU A 45 12.96 -28.60 15.52
C GLU A 45 12.13 -27.70 14.61
N ARG A 46 11.90 -26.44 15.00
CA ARG A 46 11.21 -25.44 14.17
C ARG A 46 12.01 -25.11 12.90
N GLU A 47 13.31 -24.91 13.01
CA GLU A 47 14.21 -24.65 11.88
C GLU A 47 14.31 -25.86 10.95
N GLY A 48 14.38 -27.07 11.50
CA GLY A 48 14.33 -28.32 10.73
C GLY A 48 13.00 -28.51 10.02
N SER A 49 11.89 -28.15 10.66
CA SER A 49 10.53 -28.24 10.10
C SER A 49 10.27 -27.22 9.00
N LEU A 50 10.97 -26.08 8.98
CA LEU A 50 10.86 -25.07 7.94
C LEU A 50 11.76 -25.37 6.73
N LYS A 51 12.74 -26.27 6.88
CA LYS A 51 13.69 -26.61 5.82
C LYS A 51 13.00 -27.40 4.70
N GLY A 52 12.81 -26.75 3.55
CA GLY A 52 12.22 -27.37 2.35
C GLY A 52 10.71 -27.15 2.20
N LEU A 53 10.07 -26.47 3.14
CA LEU A 53 8.76 -25.88 2.88
C LEU A 53 8.96 -24.66 1.97
N PRO A 54 8.15 -24.49 0.91
CA PRO A 54 8.16 -23.24 0.17
C PRO A 54 7.89 -22.10 1.17
N GLU A 55 8.77 -21.11 1.22
CA GLU A 55 8.53 -19.88 1.96
C GLU A 55 7.09 -19.43 1.70
N PRO A 56 6.31 -19.04 2.72
CA PRO A 56 4.93 -18.63 2.51
C PRO A 56 4.96 -17.49 1.50
N VAL A 57 4.53 -17.79 0.27
CA VAL A 57 4.45 -16.80 -0.80
C VAL A 57 3.54 -15.72 -0.25
N ALA A 58 4.09 -14.53 -0.05
CA ALA A 58 3.33 -13.40 0.46
C ALA A 58 2.15 -13.23 -0.49
N LEU A 59 0.94 -13.59 -0.02
CA LEU A 59 -0.26 -13.43 -0.82
C LEU A 59 -0.35 -11.93 -1.16
N PRO A 60 -0.67 -11.60 -2.43
CA PRO A 60 -0.86 -10.20 -2.80
C PRO A 60 -1.86 -9.60 -1.82
N ARG A 61 -1.52 -8.47 -1.19
CA ARG A 61 -2.45 -7.78 -0.29
C ARG A 61 -3.70 -7.43 -1.08
N LEU A 62 -4.82 -8.05 -0.73
CA LEU A 62 -6.10 -7.67 -1.32
C LEU A 62 -6.45 -6.26 -0.82
N VAL A 63 -6.74 -5.36 -1.75
CA VAL A 63 -7.33 -4.07 -1.43
C VAL A 63 -8.78 -4.35 -1.03
N THR A 64 -9.11 -4.11 0.24
CA THR A 64 -10.47 -4.30 0.77
C THR A 64 -11.36 -3.07 0.58
N ALA A 65 -10.80 -1.96 0.10
CA ALA A 65 -11.57 -0.77 -0.24
C ALA A 65 -12.30 -0.97 -1.58
N GLY A 66 -13.57 -0.58 -1.63
CA GLY A 66 -14.38 -0.56 -2.85
C GLY A 66 -13.95 0.56 -3.82
N LEU A 67 -14.66 0.66 -4.94
CA LEU A 67 -14.52 1.76 -5.92
C LEU A 67 -15.50 2.93 -5.63
N ASP A 68 -16.26 2.82 -4.54
CA ASP A 68 -17.22 3.86 -4.16
C ASP A 68 -16.47 5.16 -3.77
N PRO A 69 -17.04 6.33 -4.10
CA PRO A 69 -16.48 7.60 -3.68
C PRO A 69 -16.28 7.67 -2.16
N TYR A 70 -15.17 8.29 -1.75
CA TYR A 70 -14.88 8.45 -0.34
C TYR A 70 -15.88 9.42 0.32
N VAL A 71 -16.59 8.93 1.34
CA VAL A 71 -17.53 9.72 2.15
C VAL A 71 -16.95 9.86 3.56
N PRO A 72 -16.70 11.08 4.06
CA PRO A 72 -16.23 11.31 5.41
C PRO A 72 -17.19 10.76 6.47
N SER A 73 -16.63 10.09 7.47
CA SER A 73 -17.37 9.59 8.63
C SER A 73 -16.65 9.98 9.92
N GLY A 74 -17.24 9.70 11.08
CA GLY A 74 -16.58 9.93 12.37
C GLY A 74 -15.29 9.11 12.54
N GLU A 75 -15.25 7.88 12.01
CA GLU A 75 -14.07 7.01 12.05
C GLU A 75 -13.02 7.40 10.99
N THR A 76 -13.50 7.91 9.86
CA THR A 76 -12.69 8.33 8.73
C THR A 76 -13.01 9.78 8.35
N PRO A 77 -12.60 10.77 9.16
CA PRO A 77 -12.92 12.16 8.90
C PRO A 77 -12.08 12.74 7.76
N TRP A 78 -12.62 13.74 7.07
CA TRP A 78 -11.84 14.58 6.16
C TRP A 78 -10.95 15.52 6.97
N ASP A 79 -9.69 15.12 7.18
CA ASP A 79 -8.72 15.82 8.01
C ASP A 79 -7.46 16.23 7.23
N LYS A 80 -6.59 17.02 7.87
CA LYS A 80 -5.31 17.50 7.28
C LYS A 80 -4.45 16.35 6.76
N GLN A 81 -4.49 15.19 7.40
CA GLN A 81 -3.68 14.05 7.00
C GLN A 81 -4.19 13.43 5.70
N ARG A 82 -5.51 13.19 5.58
CA ARG A 82 -6.11 12.64 4.35
C ARG A 82 -6.09 13.64 3.20
N ALA A 83 -6.38 14.91 3.47
CA ALA A 83 -6.23 15.99 2.49
C ALA A 83 -4.79 16.10 1.98
N GLY A 84 -3.81 16.13 2.89
CA GLY A 84 -2.40 16.16 2.53
C GLY A 84 -1.93 14.90 1.81
N TYR A 85 -2.51 13.73 2.11
CA TYR A 85 -2.22 12.49 1.40
C TYR A 85 -2.73 12.53 -0.05
N LEU A 86 -3.96 12.98 -0.26
CA LEU A 86 -4.53 13.17 -1.59
C LEU A 86 -3.63 14.09 -2.43
N LEU A 87 -3.33 15.29 -1.93
CA LEU A 87 -2.53 16.27 -2.67
C LEU A 87 -1.12 15.79 -3.00
N ARG A 88 -0.46 15.03 -2.13
CA ARG A 88 0.87 14.44 -2.43
C ARG A 88 0.82 13.36 -3.52
N ARG A 89 -0.34 12.75 -3.74
CA ARG A 89 -0.51 11.70 -4.76
C ARG A 89 -0.93 12.28 -6.11
N THR A 90 -1.55 13.46 -6.12
CA THR A 90 -2.09 14.08 -7.33
C THR A 90 -1.30 15.30 -7.81
N LEU A 91 -0.56 15.98 -6.92
CA LEU A 91 0.23 17.16 -7.23
C LEU A 91 1.70 16.99 -6.86
N PHE A 92 2.56 17.81 -7.48
CA PHE A 92 3.94 17.98 -7.07
C PHE A 92 4.08 19.25 -6.22
N GLY A 93 4.69 19.14 -5.05
CA GLY A 93 5.03 20.31 -4.22
C GLY A 93 3.85 20.97 -3.49
N ALA A 94 2.75 20.24 -3.22
CA ALA A 94 1.61 20.78 -2.48
C ALA A 94 2.03 21.42 -1.14
N THR A 95 1.56 22.65 -0.93
CA THR A 95 1.93 23.50 0.21
C THR A 95 0.95 23.33 1.38
N ARG A 96 1.31 23.91 2.54
CA ARG A 96 0.41 23.94 3.71
C ARG A 96 -0.88 24.70 3.40
N SER A 97 -0.79 25.82 2.70
CA SER A 97 -1.95 26.62 2.28
C SER A 97 -2.88 25.85 1.35
N ASP A 98 -2.34 24.97 0.49
CA ASP A 98 -3.18 24.13 -0.38
C ASP A 98 -3.99 23.15 0.45
N ILE A 99 -3.39 22.53 1.47
CA ILE A 99 -4.09 21.64 2.40
C ILE A 99 -5.20 22.39 3.14
N ASP A 100 -4.91 23.58 3.66
CA ASP A 100 -5.90 24.39 4.37
C ASP A 100 -7.04 24.84 3.44
N THR A 101 -6.74 25.09 2.15
CA THR A 101 -7.74 25.43 1.13
C THR A 101 -8.67 24.26 0.83
N VAL A 102 -8.15 23.07 0.56
CA VAL A 102 -9.00 21.90 0.22
C VAL A 102 -9.82 21.39 1.39
N LEU A 103 -9.45 21.71 2.63
CA LEU A 103 -10.25 21.40 3.82
C LEU A 103 -11.54 22.23 3.92
N THR A 104 -11.64 23.32 3.18
CA THR A 104 -12.89 24.10 3.09
C THR A 104 -13.91 23.49 2.12
N GLN A 105 -13.54 22.40 1.44
CA GLN A 105 -14.31 21.77 0.38
C GLN A 105 -14.61 20.30 0.74
N SER A 106 -15.61 19.70 0.08
CA SER A 106 -15.84 18.26 0.21
C SER A 106 -14.76 17.47 -0.55
N PRO A 107 -14.43 16.23 -0.13
CA PRO A 107 -13.44 15.42 -0.84
C PRO A 107 -13.79 15.19 -2.32
N GLY A 108 -15.08 15.09 -2.64
CA GLY A 108 -15.56 14.92 -4.01
C GLY A 108 -15.24 16.14 -4.87
N ASP A 109 -15.58 17.34 -4.38
CA ASP A 109 -15.30 18.59 -5.10
C ASP A 109 -13.80 18.77 -5.37
N VAL A 110 -12.96 18.39 -4.40
CA VAL A 110 -11.49 18.46 -4.56
C VAL A 110 -11.01 17.49 -5.64
N VAL A 111 -11.55 16.27 -5.68
CA VAL A 111 -11.21 15.30 -6.74
C VAL A 111 -11.66 15.82 -8.10
N ASP A 112 -12.88 16.35 -8.21
CA ASP A 112 -13.38 16.92 -9.45
C ASP A 112 -12.51 18.08 -9.94
N GLN A 113 -12.06 18.96 -9.04
CA GLN A 113 -11.10 20.03 -9.36
C GLN A 113 -9.75 19.49 -9.83
N LEU A 114 -9.21 18.47 -9.16
CA LEU A 114 -7.93 17.86 -9.55
C LEU A 114 -7.99 17.17 -10.91
N LEU A 115 -9.17 16.69 -11.31
CA LEU A 115 -9.40 16.03 -12.59
C LEU A 115 -9.84 17.00 -13.71
N GLN A 116 -10.12 18.26 -13.38
CA GLN A 116 -10.33 19.27 -14.42
C GLN A 116 -9.06 19.44 -15.23
N GLY A 117 -9.14 19.10 -16.52
CA GLY A 117 -8.03 19.23 -17.45
C GLY A 117 -7.54 20.67 -17.52
N GLY A 118 -6.27 20.88 -17.18
CA GLY A 118 -5.61 22.16 -17.35
C GLY A 118 -5.18 22.41 -18.79
N THR A 119 -4.92 23.66 -19.12
CA THR A 119 -4.23 24.01 -20.37
C THR A 119 -2.79 23.51 -20.30
N MET A 120 -2.38 22.69 -21.26
CA MET A 120 -0.97 22.29 -21.37
C MET A 120 -0.11 23.51 -21.71
N PRO A 121 1.04 23.69 -21.03
CA PRO A 121 1.96 24.76 -21.35
C PRO A 121 2.48 24.63 -22.80
N THR A 122 2.74 25.77 -23.46
CA THR A 122 3.32 25.79 -24.81
C THR A 122 4.68 25.11 -24.79
N PRO A 123 4.95 24.10 -25.65
CA PRO A 123 6.23 23.38 -25.64
C PRO A 123 7.46 24.29 -25.81
N PRO A 124 8.61 23.93 -25.21
CA PRO A 124 9.85 24.71 -25.31
C PRO A 124 10.45 24.77 -26.72
N GLY A 125 10.01 23.90 -27.63
CA GLY A 125 10.45 23.92 -29.03
C GLY A 125 9.76 22.85 -29.86
N SER A 126 9.92 22.94 -31.19
CA SER A 126 9.40 21.96 -32.15
C SER A 126 9.96 20.54 -31.95
N TRP A 127 11.15 20.46 -31.35
CA TRP A 127 11.86 19.20 -31.12
C TRP A 127 11.15 18.25 -30.16
N VAL A 128 10.20 18.73 -29.36
CA VAL A 128 9.44 17.91 -28.40
C VAL A 128 8.53 16.91 -29.12
N THR A 129 8.12 17.22 -30.35
CA THR A 129 7.25 16.37 -31.17
C THR A 129 7.99 15.73 -32.35
N GLU A 130 9.30 15.92 -32.45
CA GLU A 130 10.12 15.25 -33.47
C GLU A 130 10.22 13.76 -33.15
N ASP A 131 10.21 12.92 -34.20
CA ASP A 131 10.46 11.49 -34.04
C ASP A 131 11.88 11.27 -33.49
N TYR A 132 12.00 10.32 -32.55
CA TYR A 132 13.29 9.97 -31.97
C TYR A 132 14.22 9.39 -33.05
N TYR A 133 15.18 10.20 -33.49
CA TYR A 133 16.24 9.78 -34.38
C TYR A 133 17.51 9.51 -33.58
N TYR A 134 17.95 8.26 -33.54
CA TYR A 134 19.21 7.89 -32.88
C TYR A 134 20.39 8.36 -33.73
N ASP A 135 20.91 9.54 -33.38
CA ASP A 135 22.11 10.10 -33.96
C ASP A 135 23.34 9.74 -33.10
N ASN A 136 24.22 8.89 -33.64
CA ASN A 136 25.45 8.47 -32.97
C ASN A 136 26.61 9.48 -33.12
N THR A 137 26.38 10.64 -33.75
CA THR A 137 27.43 11.65 -33.98
C THR A 137 27.80 12.49 -32.75
N ASN A 138 27.42 12.07 -31.53
CA ASN A 138 27.79 12.75 -30.28
C ASN A 138 27.49 14.26 -30.34
N ASN A 139 26.32 14.63 -30.88
CA ASN A 139 25.86 16.02 -30.95
C ASN A 139 25.39 16.52 -29.56
N ASP A 140 26.31 16.43 -28.60
CA ASP A 140 26.10 16.69 -27.18
C ASP A 140 25.70 18.16 -26.97
N SER A 141 26.15 19.08 -27.81
CA SER A 141 25.76 20.50 -27.71
C SER A 141 24.26 20.75 -27.95
N VAL A 142 23.67 20.12 -28.97
CA VAL A 142 22.25 20.28 -29.32
C VAL A 142 21.38 19.64 -28.24
N ASN A 143 21.70 18.40 -27.84
CA ASN A 143 20.94 17.70 -26.80
C ASN A 143 21.05 18.38 -25.43
N ARG A 144 22.23 18.92 -25.06
CA ARG A 144 22.38 19.74 -23.86
C ARG A 144 21.54 21.02 -23.93
N GLY A 145 21.44 21.64 -25.11
CA GLY A 145 20.55 22.77 -25.36
C GLY A 145 19.08 22.40 -25.13
N ARG A 146 18.59 21.34 -25.79
CA ARG A 146 17.22 20.84 -25.62
C ARG A 146 16.90 20.50 -24.15
N LEU A 147 17.83 19.85 -23.44
CA LEU A 147 17.67 19.56 -22.00
C LEU A 147 17.66 20.82 -21.13
N LYS A 148 18.44 21.84 -21.50
CA LYS A 148 18.42 23.14 -20.84
C LYS A 148 17.06 23.82 -21.05
N ASP A 149 16.60 23.92 -22.29
CA ASP A 149 15.31 24.55 -22.62
C ASP A 149 14.15 23.83 -21.94
N LEU A 150 14.19 22.49 -21.90
CA LEU A 150 13.21 21.68 -21.17
C LEU A 150 13.21 21.97 -19.67
N ARG A 151 14.39 22.09 -19.06
CA ARG A 151 14.51 22.42 -17.64
C ARG A 151 13.96 23.81 -17.36
N GLU A 152 14.39 24.82 -18.10
CA GLU A 152 13.93 26.21 -17.94
C GLU A 152 12.41 26.29 -18.09
N TRP A 153 11.84 25.56 -19.06
CA TRP A 153 10.41 25.45 -19.26
C TRP A 153 9.67 24.77 -18.09
N TRP A 154 10.20 23.66 -17.56
CA TRP A 154 9.59 22.94 -16.43
C TRP A 154 9.72 23.68 -15.10
N THR A 155 10.82 24.40 -14.87
CA THR A 155 11.10 25.03 -13.58
C THR A 155 10.82 26.52 -13.54
N GLY A 156 10.71 27.18 -14.70
CA GLY A 156 10.60 28.63 -14.79
C GLY A 156 11.83 29.38 -14.23
N LEU A 157 13.00 28.73 -14.24
CA LEU A 157 14.28 29.23 -13.70
C LEU A 157 15.25 29.58 -14.82
#